data_AF-A0A160TKW8-F1
#
_entry.id   AF-A0A160TKW8-F1
#
_cell.length_a   1.000
_cell.length_b   1.000
_cell.length_c   1.000
_cell.angle_alpha   90.00
_cell.angle_beta   90.00
_cell.angle_gamma   90.00
#
_symmetry.space_group_name_H-M   'P 1'
#
loop_
_entity.id
_entity.type
_entity.pdbx_description
1 polymer ?
#
loop_
_entity_poly.entity_id
_entity_poly.type
_entity_poly.pdbx_seq_one_letter_code
_entity_poly.pdbx_strand_id
1 'polypeptide(L)'
;MTEDRTTIDQKTPDSRDVAAGDPEENEAIHHPRQEAGQDASIAARLERDPESKEARLDAALDESMDASDPPSSTQPVHNHAPPASSGYDADEEARLKEEKAG
;
A
#
# COMPACT_ATOMS: atom_id res chain seq x y z
N MET A 1 -29.34 29.92 10.49
CA MET A 1 -29.56 28.52 10.91
C MET A 1 -28.31 27.78 10.47
N THR A 2 -27.40 27.54 11.40
CA THR A 2 -26.05 26.99 11.16
C THR A 2 -26.13 25.51 10.82
N GLU A 3 -25.24 25.11 9.92
CA GLU A 3 -25.26 23.87 9.16
C GLU A 3 -24.93 22.62 10.00
N ASP A 4 -25.56 21.49 9.66
CA ASP A 4 -25.24 20.17 10.22
C ASP A 4 -25.08 19.19 9.05
N ARG A 5 -23.83 18.93 8.62
CA ARG A 5 -23.56 18.11 7.43
C ARG A 5 -22.24 17.34 7.38
N THR A 6 -21.61 17.01 8.52
CA THR A 6 -20.36 16.24 8.49
C THR A 6 -20.23 15.27 9.67
N THR A 7 -20.96 14.16 9.65
CA THR A 7 -20.67 12.98 10.48
C THR A 7 -20.04 11.87 9.63
N ILE A 8 -18.99 12.21 8.89
CA ILE A 8 -18.10 11.20 8.32
C ILE A 8 -17.24 10.70 9.48
N ASP A 9 -17.34 9.41 9.81
CA ASP A 9 -16.50 8.77 10.81
C ASP A 9 -15.03 8.84 10.36
N GLN A 10 -14.30 9.79 10.94
CA GLN A 10 -12.90 10.13 10.67
C GLN A 10 -11.94 8.94 10.89
N LYS A 11 -12.41 7.81 11.45
CA LYS A 11 -11.62 6.60 11.65
C LYS A 11 -11.50 5.72 10.40
N THR A 12 -12.36 5.92 9.40
CA THR A 12 -12.37 5.14 8.16
C THR A 12 -11.17 5.39 7.22
N PRO A 13 -10.64 6.62 7.04
CA PRO A 13 -9.48 6.83 6.17
C PRO A 13 -8.22 6.14 6.69
N ASP A 14 -7.90 6.26 7.98
CA ASP A 14 -6.68 5.66 8.58
C ASP A 14 -6.64 4.13 8.49
N SER A 15 -7.79 3.46 8.45
CA SER A 15 -7.84 2.00 8.38
C SER A 15 -7.57 1.45 6.96
N ARG A 16 -7.49 2.32 5.95
CA ARG A 16 -7.30 1.96 4.54
C ARG A 16 -5.91 2.33 4.02
N ASP A 17 -5.13 3.04 4.83
CA ASP A 17 -3.75 3.37 4.53
C ASP A 17 -2.84 2.17 4.84
N VAL A 18 -2.30 1.56 3.77
CA VAL A 18 -1.18 0.61 3.82
C VAL A 18 0.13 1.39 3.87
N ALA A 19 0.18 2.43 4.71
CA ALA A 19 1.42 3.10 5.04
C ALA A 19 2.02 2.38 6.25
N ALA A 20 3.30 2.07 6.22
CA ALA A 20 4.00 1.65 7.44
C ALA A 20 3.82 2.75 8.48
N GLY A 21 3.23 2.41 9.64
CA GLY A 21 3.00 3.35 10.74
C GLY A 21 4.30 3.89 11.33
N ASP A 22 4.19 4.69 12.40
CA ASP A 22 5.33 5.24 13.12
C ASP A 22 6.35 4.14 13.50
N PRO A 23 7.65 4.30 13.20
CA PRO A 23 8.66 3.26 13.43
C PRO A 23 8.76 2.83 14.90
N GLU A 24 8.38 3.68 15.85
CA GLU A 24 8.45 3.38 17.30
C GLU A 24 7.30 2.45 17.76
N GLU A 25 6.21 2.31 16.99
CA GLU A 25 5.13 1.33 17.24
C GLU A 25 5.30 0.03 16.41
N ASN A 26 6.31 -0.05 15.54
CA ASN A 26 6.48 -1.09 14.52
C ASN A 26 7.21 -2.37 14.97
N GLU A 27 7.79 -2.44 16.17
CA GLU A 27 8.56 -3.61 16.60
C GLU A 27 7.72 -4.91 16.67
N ALA A 28 6.39 -4.79 16.77
CA ALA A 28 5.46 -5.93 16.76
C ALA A 28 4.84 -6.24 15.40
N ILE A 29 5.16 -5.47 14.34
CA ILE A 29 4.50 -5.62 13.02
C ILE A 29 5.12 -6.76 12.20
N HIS A 30 6.37 -7.14 12.46
CA HIS A 30 7.05 -8.24 11.78
C HIS A 30 6.69 -9.59 12.43
N HIS A 31 5.64 -10.24 11.94
CA HIS A 31 5.37 -11.64 12.28
C HIS A 31 6.55 -12.50 11.78
N PRO A 32 7.03 -13.53 12.50
CA PRO A 32 8.16 -14.37 12.08
C PRO A 32 7.96 -15.13 10.75
N ARG A 33 6.76 -15.03 10.14
CA ARG A 33 6.44 -15.58 8.81
C ARG A 33 6.56 -14.53 7.70
N GLN A 34 6.92 -13.30 8.06
CA GLN A 34 7.13 -12.18 7.14
C GLN A 34 8.62 -11.97 6.85
N GLU A 35 9.48 -12.88 7.33
CA GLU A 35 10.89 -12.99 6.91
C GLU A 35 10.93 -13.57 5.49
N ALA A 36 10.63 -12.73 4.50
CA ALA A 36 10.65 -13.12 3.09
C ALA A 36 12.03 -13.67 2.73
N GLY A 37 12.09 -14.85 2.13
CA GLY A 37 13.35 -15.47 1.70
C GLY A 37 14.09 -16.31 2.75
N GLN A 38 13.72 -16.26 4.05
CA GLN A 38 14.51 -16.89 5.12
C GLN A 38 13.67 -17.55 6.24
N ASP A 39 12.40 -17.90 5.98
CA ASP A 39 11.57 -18.55 7.00
C ASP A 39 12.11 -19.95 7.36
N ALA A 40 12.69 -20.05 8.56
CA ALA A 40 13.24 -21.29 9.12
C ALA A 40 12.21 -22.43 9.22
N SER A 41 10.91 -22.10 9.26
CA SER A 41 9.84 -23.10 9.29
C SER A 41 9.66 -23.83 7.95
N ILE A 42 9.98 -23.19 6.82
CA ILE A 42 9.97 -23.82 5.49
C ILE A 42 11.10 -24.86 5.42
N ALA A 43 12.31 -24.48 5.83
CA ALA A 43 13.46 -25.39 5.89
C ALA A 43 13.19 -26.61 6.78
N ALA A 44 12.65 -26.39 7.98
CA ALA A 44 12.27 -27.48 8.88
C ALA A 44 11.17 -28.39 8.29
N ARG A 45 10.23 -27.83 7.52
CA ARG A 45 9.19 -28.63 6.82
C ARG A 45 9.77 -29.48 5.71
N LEU A 46 10.70 -28.96 4.92
CA LEU A 46 11.41 -29.69 3.85
C LEU A 46 12.31 -30.79 4.40
N GLU A 47 13.01 -30.55 5.52
CA GLU A 47 13.83 -31.58 6.16
C GLU A 47 12.96 -32.75 6.67
N ARG A 48 11.80 -32.43 7.26
CA ARG A 48 10.87 -33.43 7.76
C ARG A 48 10.13 -34.18 6.64
N ASP A 49 9.74 -33.49 5.58
CA ASP A 49 9.05 -34.05 4.42
C ASP A 49 9.54 -33.39 3.13
N PRO A 50 10.56 -33.99 2.48
CA PRO A 50 11.14 -33.41 1.28
C PRO A 50 10.20 -33.46 0.09
N GLU A 51 9.13 -34.28 0.10
CA GLU A 51 8.13 -34.38 -0.97
C GLU A 51 6.94 -33.41 -0.77
N SER A 52 6.97 -32.60 0.29
CA SER A 52 5.93 -31.61 0.55
C SER A 52 5.86 -30.56 -0.55
N LYS A 53 4.80 -30.62 -1.37
CA LYS A 53 4.57 -29.68 -2.48
C LYS A 53 4.50 -28.24 -2.02
N GLU A 54 3.83 -28.01 -0.89
CA GLU A 54 3.69 -26.68 -0.29
C GLU A 54 5.07 -26.14 0.13
N ALA A 55 5.89 -26.92 0.84
CA ALA A 55 7.19 -26.42 1.30
C ALA A 55 8.18 -26.20 0.15
N ARG A 56 8.10 -27.01 -0.91
CA ARG A 56 8.87 -26.80 -2.16
C ARG A 56 8.43 -25.53 -2.89
N LEU A 57 7.11 -25.27 -2.95
CA LEU A 57 6.58 -24.05 -3.55
C LEU A 57 7.02 -22.83 -2.76
N ASP A 58 6.87 -22.87 -1.43
CA ASP A 58 7.28 -21.78 -0.54
C ASP A 58 8.78 -21.45 -0.74
N ALA A 59 9.66 -22.46 -0.77
CA ALA A 59 11.09 -22.26 -1.03
C ALA A 59 11.40 -21.75 -2.45
N ALA A 60 10.70 -22.25 -3.47
CA ALA A 60 10.88 -21.79 -4.84
C ALA A 60 10.39 -20.34 -5.04
N LEU A 61 9.37 -19.92 -4.31
CA LEU A 61 8.89 -18.54 -4.30
C LEU A 61 9.96 -17.62 -3.68
N ASP A 62 10.53 -18.01 -2.54
CA ASP A 62 11.64 -17.28 -1.89
C ASP A 62 12.85 -17.10 -2.82
N GLU A 63 13.27 -18.17 -3.51
CA GLU A 63 14.36 -18.13 -4.49
C GLU A 63 14.05 -17.24 -5.71
N SER A 64 12.76 -17.06 -6.04
CA SER A 64 12.34 -16.28 -7.21
C SER A 64 12.28 -14.76 -6.97
N MET A 65 12.34 -14.31 -5.71
CA MET A 65 12.03 -12.92 -5.35
C MET A 65 13.22 -11.95 -5.31
N ASP A 66 14.48 -12.41 -5.30
CA ASP A 66 15.65 -11.51 -5.09
C ASP A 66 16.40 -11.06 -6.37
N ALA A 67 16.25 -11.74 -7.52
CA ALA A 67 17.32 -11.66 -8.52
C ALA A 67 17.07 -10.79 -9.78
N SER A 68 15.92 -10.12 -9.97
CA SER A 68 15.63 -9.54 -11.29
C SER A 68 14.85 -8.23 -11.37
N ASP A 69 14.35 -7.63 -10.28
CA ASP A 69 13.74 -6.31 -10.45
C ASP A 69 14.85 -5.23 -10.41
N PRO A 70 15.21 -4.62 -11.56
CA PRO A 70 16.19 -3.56 -11.55
C PRO A 70 15.70 -2.45 -10.62
N PRO A 71 16.61 -1.74 -9.92
CA PRO A 71 16.21 -0.58 -9.15
C PRO A 71 15.42 0.36 -10.07
N SER A 72 14.20 0.70 -9.65
CA SER A 72 13.29 1.54 -10.43
C SER A 72 14.04 2.79 -10.91
N SER A 73 14.18 2.91 -12.24
CA SER A 73 14.91 4.02 -12.85
C SER A 73 14.10 5.32 -12.84
N THR A 74 12.81 5.26 -12.49
CA THR A 74 11.98 6.45 -12.35
C THR A 74 12.18 7.04 -10.97
N GLN A 75 13.07 8.03 -10.88
CA GLN A 75 13.04 8.96 -9.76
C GLN A 75 11.64 9.58 -9.70
N PRO A 76 10.98 9.67 -8.53
CA PRO A 76 9.90 10.62 -8.35
C PRO A 76 10.48 11.96 -8.75
N VAL A 77 9.97 12.57 -9.82
CA VAL A 77 10.45 13.90 -10.23
C VAL A 77 10.30 14.77 -8.98
N HIS A 78 11.40 15.34 -8.49
CA HIS A 78 11.39 16.39 -7.46
C HIS A 78 10.77 17.65 -8.07
N ASN A 79 9.53 17.53 -8.54
CA ASN A 79 8.74 18.63 -9.02
C ASN A 79 8.10 19.24 -7.78
N HIS A 80 8.83 20.17 -7.15
CA HIS A 80 8.28 21.01 -6.10
C HIS A 80 7.25 22.00 -6.64
N ALA A 81 7.08 22.08 -7.97
CA ALA A 81 5.95 22.80 -8.53
C ALA A 81 4.70 21.92 -8.42
N PRO A 82 3.56 22.49 -7.99
CA PRO A 82 2.29 21.79 -8.08
C PRO A 82 2.08 21.29 -9.51
N PRO A 83 1.48 20.10 -9.70
CA PRO A 83 1.12 19.64 -11.03
C PRO A 83 0.31 20.73 -11.74
N ALA A 84 0.46 20.83 -13.07
CA ALA A 84 -0.34 21.75 -13.84
C ALA A 84 -1.81 21.53 -13.47
N SER A 85 -2.46 22.57 -12.91
CA SER A 85 -3.88 22.53 -12.56
C SER A 85 -4.64 22.02 -13.78
N SER A 86 -5.52 21.03 -13.59
CA SER A 86 -6.24 20.35 -14.67
C SER A 86 -7.30 21.20 -15.36
N GLY A 87 -7.09 22.53 -15.43
CA GLY A 87 -7.97 23.46 -16.12
C GLY A 87 -9.25 23.78 -15.35
N TYR A 88 -9.20 23.87 -14.01
CA TYR A 88 -10.36 24.33 -13.23
C TYR A 88 -10.86 25.68 -13.77
N ASP A 89 -12.03 25.67 -14.39
CA ASP A 89 -12.75 26.84 -14.87
C ASP A 89 -13.87 27.17 -13.87
N ALA A 90 -13.71 28.30 -13.18
CA ALA A 90 -14.63 28.72 -12.14
C ALA A 90 -16.07 28.96 -12.66
N ASP A 91 -16.21 29.35 -13.92
CA ASP A 91 -17.50 29.65 -14.53
C ASP A 91 -18.23 28.35 -14.92
N GLU A 92 -17.52 27.36 -15.47
CA GLU A 92 -18.10 26.05 -15.76
C GLU A 92 -18.52 25.31 -14.49
N GLU A 93 -17.68 25.34 -13.45
CA GLU A 93 -17.96 24.69 -12.16
C GLU A 93 -19.13 25.36 -11.42
N ALA A 94 -19.26 26.69 -11.51
CA ALA A 94 -20.43 27.39 -10.97
C ALA A 94 -21.72 26.97 -11.69
N ARG A 95 -21.68 26.88 -13.02
CA ARG A 95 -22.84 26.46 -13.82
C ARG A 95 -23.28 25.03 -13.48
N LEU A 96 -22.33 24.10 -13.38
CA LEU A 96 -22.60 22.71 -13.00
C LEU A 96 -23.19 22.61 -11.59
N LYS A 97 -22.78 23.49 -10.68
CA LYS A 97 -23.29 23.56 -9.32
C LYS A 97 -24.72 24.10 -9.24
N GLU A 98 -25.05 25.09 -10.05
CA GLU A 98 -26.42 25.61 -10.19
C GLU A 98 -27.35 24.58 -10.83
N GLU A 99 -26.89 23.90 -11.89
CA GLU A 99 -27.65 22.83 -12.55
C GLU A 99 -27.93 21.65 -11.61
N LYS A 100 -26.99 21.29 -10.74
CA LYS A 100 -27.21 20.27 -9.71
C LYS A 100 -28.11 20.70 -8.56
N ALA A 101 -28.33 22.00 -8.38
CA ALA A 101 -29.09 22.55 -7.26
C ALA A 101 -30.55 22.89 -7.60
N GLY A 102 -30.92 22.87 -8.90
CA GLY A 102 -32.30 22.94 -9.38
C GLY A 102 -32.95 21.57 -9.52
#